data_AF-A0A946TL04-F1
#
_entry.id   AF-A0A946TL04-F1
#
_cell.length_a   1.000
_cell.length_b   1.000
_cell.length_c   1.000
_cell.angle_alpha   90.00
_cell.angle_beta   90.00
_cell.angle_gamma   90.00
#
_symmetry.space_group_name_H-M   'P 1'
#
loop_
_entity.id
_entity.type
_entity.pdbx_description
1 polymer ?
#
loop_
_entity_poly.entity_id
_entity_poly.type
_entity_poly.pdbx_seq_one_letter_code
_entity_poly.pdbx_strand_id
1 'polypeptide(L)'
;MTGQHDIGGLAAGPIDTSDHDPEPWQKMITAVYGALVSRGYSNVDEMRRTLEGLPQEQYDQPYYERWIEAVCISLAEKNLLTRAEIDARMAEIKTQLEAGK
;
A
#
# COMPACT_ATOMS: atom_id res chain seq x y z
N MET A 1 -17.34 -15.44 6.84
CA MET A 1 -15.97 -15.72 6.39
C MET A 1 -15.03 -14.97 7.32
N THR A 2 -13.98 -15.63 7.81
CA THR A 2 -12.87 -14.96 8.51
C THR A 2 -12.04 -14.19 7.47
N GLY A 3 -11.56 -12.99 7.83
CA GLY A 3 -10.74 -12.16 6.93
C GLY A 3 -9.32 -12.71 6.79
N GLN A 4 -8.60 -12.33 5.74
CA GLN A 4 -7.22 -12.83 5.50
C GLN A 4 -6.23 -12.42 6.59
N HIS A 5 -6.52 -11.34 7.32
CA HIS A 5 -5.73 -10.88 8.45
C HIS A 5 -5.99 -11.66 9.75
N ASP A 6 -7.07 -12.44 9.81
CA ASP A 6 -7.50 -13.17 11.00
C ASP A 6 -6.79 -14.52 11.09
N ILE A 7 -5.49 -14.45 11.36
CA ILE A 7 -4.58 -15.62 11.45
C ILE A 7 -4.24 -16.00 12.88
N GLY A 8 -4.92 -15.40 13.87
CA GLY A 8 -4.66 -15.63 15.29
C GLY A 8 -4.90 -17.09 15.67
N GLY A 9 -3.90 -17.73 16.27
CA GLY A 9 -3.98 -19.13 16.72
C GLY A 9 -3.70 -20.18 15.64
N LEU A 10 -3.37 -19.77 14.41
CA LEU A 10 -2.87 -20.68 13.38
C LEU A 10 -1.44 -21.12 13.67
N ALA A 11 -1.10 -22.34 13.26
CA ALA A 11 0.27 -22.84 13.34
C ALA A 11 1.17 -22.04 12.38
N ALA A 12 2.37 -21.67 12.85
CA ALA A 12 3.38 -20.97 12.07
C ALA A 12 4.77 -21.60 12.28
N GLY A 13 5.69 -21.30 11.36
CA GLY A 13 7.09 -21.70 11.46
C GLY A 13 7.93 -20.77 12.34
N PRO A 14 9.24 -21.02 12.46
CA PRO A 14 10.18 -20.08 13.06
C PRO A 14 10.12 -18.70 12.42
N ILE A 15 10.32 -17.66 13.21
CA ILE A 15 10.31 -16.26 12.77
C ILE A 15 11.74 -15.82 12.43
N ASP A 16 11.90 -15.18 11.27
CA ASP A 16 13.09 -14.38 10.98
C ASP A 16 12.97 -13.02 11.68
N THR A 17 13.93 -12.71 12.56
CA THR A 17 13.97 -11.46 13.33
C THR A 17 15.12 -10.55 12.88
N SER A 18 15.70 -10.80 11.71
CA SER A 18 16.72 -9.91 11.15
C SER A 18 16.13 -8.53 10.85
N ASP A 19 16.94 -7.49 11.10
CA ASP A 19 16.53 -6.13 10.78
C ASP A 19 16.62 -5.91 9.27
N HIS A 20 15.59 -5.26 8.72
CA HIS A 20 15.55 -4.82 7.35
C HIS A 20 15.43 -3.30 7.31
N ASP A 21 16.45 -2.65 6.75
CA ASP A 21 16.39 -1.20 6.52
C ASP A 21 15.34 -0.89 5.45
N PRO A 22 14.39 0.01 5.71
CA PRO A 22 13.39 0.34 4.72
C PRO A 22 14.03 1.07 3.54
N GLU A 23 13.68 0.63 2.35
CA GLU A 23 14.09 1.26 1.10
C GLU A 23 13.58 2.70 1.02
N PRO A 24 14.24 3.60 0.25
CA PRO A 24 13.82 4.99 0.14
C PRO A 24 12.34 5.16 -0.26
N TRP A 25 11.82 4.28 -1.13
CA TRP A 25 10.43 4.33 -1.57
C TRP A 25 9.45 3.89 -0.46
N GLN A 26 9.84 2.98 0.42
CA GLN A 26 9.04 2.54 1.58
C GLN A 26 8.87 3.68 2.60
N LYS A 27 9.93 4.46 2.80
CA LYS A 27 9.88 5.70 3.58
C LYS A 27 8.97 6.73 2.91
N MET A 28 9.05 6.85 1.58
CA MET A 28 8.23 7.79 0.81
C MET A 28 6.73 7.47 0.92
N ILE A 29 6.29 6.22 0.72
CA ILE A 29 4.87 5.86 0.83
C ILE A 29 4.35 6.10 2.25
N THR A 30 5.16 5.82 3.27
CA THR A 30 4.80 6.10 4.67
C THR A 30 4.59 7.60 4.90
N ALA A 31 5.47 8.44 4.35
CA ALA A 31 5.32 9.90 4.43
C ALA A 31 4.10 10.42 3.66
N VAL A 32 3.82 9.87 2.47
CA VAL A 32 2.61 10.21 1.68
C VAL A 32 1.36 9.85 2.45
N TYR A 33 1.28 8.65 3.03
CA TYR A 33 0.14 8.25 3.84
C TYR A 33 -0.03 9.16 5.07
N GLY A 34 1.05 9.49 5.77
CA GLY A 34 1.01 10.47 6.86
C GLY A 34 0.49 11.84 6.43
N ALA A 35 0.85 12.30 5.23
CA ALA A 35 0.34 13.54 4.65
C ALA A 35 -1.16 13.49 4.36
N LEU A 36 -1.69 12.34 3.91
CA LEU A 36 -3.13 12.12 3.71
C LEU A 36 -3.88 12.15 5.04
N VAL A 37 -3.36 11.44 6.06
CA VAL A 37 -3.97 11.40 7.40
C VAL A 37 -4.00 12.79 8.04
N SER A 38 -2.89 13.54 7.97
CA SER A 38 -2.83 14.91 8.52
C SER A 38 -3.83 15.89 7.90
N ARG A 39 -4.33 15.60 6.71
CA ARG A 39 -5.33 16.39 5.98
C ARG A 39 -6.74 15.83 6.10
N GLY A 40 -6.94 14.75 6.87
CA GLY A 40 -8.24 14.11 7.03
C GLY A 40 -8.69 13.29 5.82
N TYR A 41 -7.79 12.99 4.88
CA TYR A 41 -8.11 12.16 3.71
C TYR A 41 -8.02 10.66 3.98
N SER A 42 -7.48 10.24 5.13
CA SER A 42 -7.49 8.83 5.55
C SER A 42 -7.34 8.72 7.07
N ASN A 43 -7.61 7.54 7.60
CA ASN A 43 -7.34 7.16 8.99
C ASN A 43 -6.96 5.66 9.05
N VAL A 44 -6.61 5.19 10.25
CA VAL A 44 -6.14 3.81 10.46
C VAL A 44 -7.24 2.80 10.12
N ASP A 45 -8.48 3.05 10.52
CA ASP A 45 -9.59 2.11 10.30
C ASP A 45 -9.92 1.98 8.79
N GLU A 46 -9.90 3.09 8.06
CA GLU A 46 -10.07 3.13 6.60
C GLU A 46 -8.97 2.34 5.90
N MET A 47 -7.71 2.57 6.28
CA MET A 47 -6.57 1.84 5.71
C MET A 47 -6.68 0.34 5.98
N ARG A 48 -7.01 -0.04 7.22
CA ARG A 48 -7.20 -1.45 7.60
C ARG A 48 -8.31 -2.10 6.81
N ARG A 49 -9.48 -1.46 6.70
CA ARG A 49 -10.60 -1.98 5.89
C ARG A 49 -10.16 -2.28 4.45
N THR A 50 -9.44 -1.36 3.82
CA THR A 50 -9.02 -1.54 2.42
C THR A 50 -7.93 -2.61 2.29
N LEU A 51 -6.92 -2.60 3.16
CA LEU A 51 -5.81 -3.56 3.14
C LEU A 51 -6.27 -4.98 3.46
N GLU A 52 -7.09 -5.14 4.50
CA GLU A 52 -7.64 -6.42 4.94
C GLU A 52 -8.70 -6.98 3.99
N GLY A 53 -9.26 -6.11 3.12
CA GLY A 53 -10.21 -6.45 2.07
C GLY A 53 -9.57 -6.82 0.73
N LEU A 54 -8.22 -6.77 0.62
CA LEU A 54 -7.52 -7.15 -0.60
C LEU A 54 -7.80 -8.63 -0.96
N PRO A 55 -7.86 -8.98 -2.25
CA PRO A 55 -7.78 -10.38 -2.70
C PRO A 55 -6.50 -11.05 -2.19
N GLN A 56 -6.57 -12.35 -1.93
CA GLN A 56 -5.47 -13.09 -1.29
C GLN A 56 -4.14 -12.95 -2.04
N GLU A 57 -4.17 -12.99 -3.38
CA GLU A 57 -2.98 -12.79 -4.22
C GLU A 57 -2.28 -11.44 -3.98
N GLN A 58 -3.05 -10.40 -3.66
CA GLN A 58 -2.52 -9.07 -3.36
C GLN A 58 -2.14 -8.93 -1.88
N TYR A 59 -2.85 -9.61 -0.98
CA TYR A 59 -2.56 -9.58 0.46
C TYR A 59 -1.27 -10.33 0.81
N ASP A 60 -0.95 -11.37 0.06
CA ASP A 60 0.27 -12.18 0.19
C ASP A 60 1.51 -11.47 -0.39
N GLN A 61 1.34 -10.28 -1.00
CA GLN A 61 2.47 -9.43 -1.43
C GLN A 61 3.24 -8.88 -0.23
N PRO A 62 4.50 -8.44 -0.42
CA PRO A 62 5.26 -7.86 0.68
C PRO A 62 4.61 -6.60 1.26
N TYR A 63 5.01 -6.26 2.49
CA TYR A 63 4.23 -5.40 3.37
C TYR A 63 3.88 -4.02 2.78
N TYR A 64 4.83 -3.37 2.10
CA TYR A 64 4.64 -2.00 1.60
C TYR A 64 3.92 -1.97 0.25
N GLU A 65 3.95 -3.08 -0.50
CA GLU A 65 3.30 -3.27 -1.79
C GLU A 65 1.79 -3.34 -1.62
N ARG A 66 1.31 -4.13 -0.65
CA ARG A 66 -0.11 -4.15 -0.27
C ARG A 66 -0.59 -2.81 0.28
N TRP A 67 0.28 -2.05 0.96
CA TRP A 67 -0.03 -0.69 1.43
C TRP A 67 -0.26 0.27 0.27
N ILE A 68 0.60 0.24 -0.75
CA ILE A 68 0.45 1.09 -1.94
C ILE A 68 -0.90 0.80 -2.62
N GLU A 69 -1.22 -0.48 -2.85
CA GLU A 69 -2.49 -0.85 -3.48
C GLU A 69 -3.69 -0.39 -2.64
N ALA A 70 -3.65 -0.57 -1.32
CA ALA A 70 -4.72 -0.11 -0.43
C ALA A 70 -4.89 1.41 -0.45
N VAL A 71 -3.80 2.19 -0.50
CA VAL A 71 -3.86 3.65 -0.65
C VAL A 71 -4.50 4.03 -1.99
N CYS A 72 -4.10 3.41 -3.09
CA CYS A 72 -4.67 3.67 -4.42
C CYS A 72 -6.18 3.39 -4.45
N ILE A 73 -6.61 2.26 -3.90
CA ILE A 73 -8.04 1.90 -3.80
C ILE A 73 -8.79 2.93 -2.95
N SER A 74 -8.26 3.30 -1.78
CA SER A 74 -8.90 4.26 -0.87
C SER A 74 -9.08 5.64 -1.52
N LEU A 75 -8.08 6.12 -2.26
CA LEU A 75 -8.17 7.39 -2.99
C LEU A 75 -9.21 7.34 -4.12
N ALA A 76 -9.33 6.20 -4.80
CA ALA A 76 -10.32 5.99 -5.85
C ALA A 76 -11.75 5.92 -5.29
N GLU A 77 -11.98 5.18 -4.20
CA GLU A 77 -13.29 5.12 -3.52
C GLU A 77 -13.77 6.50 -3.07
N LYS A 78 -12.84 7.40 -2.73
CA LYS A 78 -13.12 8.77 -2.29
C LYS A 78 -13.15 9.78 -3.44
N ASN A 79 -13.03 9.32 -4.69
CA ASN A 79 -12.98 10.15 -5.90
C ASN A 79 -11.90 11.26 -5.85
N LEU A 80 -10.79 11.01 -5.15
CA LEU A 80 -9.67 11.95 -5.07
C LEU A 80 -8.69 11.75 -6.23
N LEU A 81 -8.44 10.50 -6.59
CA LEU A 81 -7.63 10.08 -7.73
C LEU A 81 -8.17 8.76 -8.26
N THR A 82 -8.27 8.64 -9.58
CA THR A 82 -8.61 7.39 -10.26
C THR A 82 -7.37 6.54 -10.52
N ARG A 83 -7.55 5.23 -10.68
CA ARG A 83 -6.48 4.31 -11.08
C ARG A 83 -5.84 4.75 -12.40
N ALA A 84 -6.64 5.20 -13.36
CA ALA A 84 -6.15 5.67 -14.65
C ALA A 84 -5.26 6.92 -14.55
N GLU A 85 -5.59 7.87 -13.68
CA GLU A 85 -4.75 9.05 -13.44
C GLU A 85 -3.41 8.67 -12.80
N ILE A 86 -3.42 7.74 -11.85
CA ILE A 86 -2.21 7.22 -11.22
C ILE A 86 -1.34 6.51 -12.26
N ASP A 87 -1.91 5.59 -13.03
CA ASP A 87 -1.19 4.81 -14.04
C ASP A 87 -0.62 5.72 -15.16
N ALA A 88 -1.40 6.71 -15.62
CA ALA A 88 -0.93 7.70 -16.59
C ALA A 88 0.27 8.49 -16.06
N ARG A 89 0.19 8.94 -14.80
CA ARG A 89 1.30 9.67 -14.16
C ARG A 89 2.55 8.79 -14.00
N MET A 90 2.37 7.52 -13.65
CA MET A 90 3.48 6.58 -13.55
C MET A 90 4.14 6.31 -14.90
N ALA A 91 3.36 6.24 -15.98
CA ALA A 91 3.90 6.12 -17.34
C ALA A 91 4.74 7.33 -17.74
N GLU A 92 4.27 8.56 -17.46
CA GLU A 92 5.04 9.79 -17.69
C GLU A 92 6.37 9.80 -16.93
N ILE A 93 6.33 9.48 -15.63
CA ILE A 93 7.52 9.43 -14.78
C ILE A 93 8.52 8.39 -15.32
N LYS A 94 8.02 7.21 -15.72
CA LYS A 94 8.86 6.16 -16.31
C LYS A 94 9.57 6.67 -17.57
N THR A 95 8.85 7.28 -18.50
CA THR A 95 9.43 7.84 -19.72
C THR A 95 10.47 8.91 -19.42
N GLN A 96 10.25 9.78 -18.45
CA GLN A 96 11.21 10.81 -18.04
C GLN A 96 12.49 10.20 -17.46
N LEU A 97 12.37 9.17 -16.62
CA LEU A 97 13.50 8.46 -16.03
C LEU A 97 14.31 7.68 -17.08
N GLU A 98 13.66 7.17 -18.12
CA GLU A 98 14.31 6.49 -19.24
C GLU A 98 15.00 7.47 -20.20
N ALA A 99 14.41 8.63 -20.44
CA ALA A 99 14.97 9.68 -21.32
C ALA A 99 16.09 10.51 -20.67
N GLY A 100 16.17 10.54 -19.34
CA GLY A 100 17.22 11.20 -18.57
C GLY A 100 18.45 10.34 -18.26
N LYS A 101 18.50 9.12 -18.80
CA LYS A 101 19.71 8.26 -18.85
C LYS A 101 20.47 8.50 -20.16
#